data_AF-A0AAN9RLK0-F1
#
_entry.id   AF-A0AAN9RLK0-F1
#
_cell.length_a   1.000
_cell.length_b   1.000
_cell.length_c   1.000
_cell.angle_alpha   90.00
_cell.angle_beta   90.00
_cell.angle_gamma   90.00
#
_symmetry.space_group_name_H-M   'P 1'
#
loop_
_entity.id
_entity.type
_entity.pdbx_description
1 polymer ?
#
loop_
_entity_poly.entity_id
_entity_poly.type
_entity_poly.pdbx_seq_one_letter_code
_entity_poly.pdbx_strand_id
1 'polypeptide(L)'
;MQSPPRIACYDGGFHIGDSFPSATWLQHVTGIRPKLERLYQQADQIMEGIINEHKEARSEAKDYEREAEDLVDVLIQYEDGSNQDFTLTRNNIKAILYGS
;
A
#
# COMPACT_ATOMS: atom_id res chain seq x y z
N MET A 1 59.23 5.63 -31.51
CA MET A 1 59.05 5.24 -30.08
C MET A 1 59.52 6.45 -29.28
N GLN A 2 58.73 7.14 -28.47
CA GLN A 2 57.65 6.70 -27.58
C GLN A 2 56.69 7.88 -27.35
N SER A 3 55.38 7.65 -27.37
CA SER A 3 54.37 8.62 -26.90
C SER A 3 54.34 8.62 -25.36
N PRO A 4 54.08 9.77 -24.70
CA PRO A 4 54.01 9.82 -23.24
C PRO A 4 52.77 9.08 -22.72
N PRO A 5 52.81 8.49 -21.51
CA PRO A 5 51.67 7.78 -20.96
C PRO A 5 50.56 8.78 -20.64
N ARG A 6 49.37 8.55 -21.20
CA ARG A 6 48.16 9.26 -20.79
C ARG A 6 47.77 8.73 -19.41
N ILE A 7 48.01 9.53 -18.38
CA ILE A 7 47.51 9.26 -17.04
C ILE A 7 45.99 9.41 -17.11
N ALA A 8 45.29 8.28 -17.25
CA ALA A 8 43.85 8.25 -17.06
C ALA A 8 43.60 8.28 -15.54
N CYS A 9 43.14 9.43 -15.05
CA CYS A 9 42.56 9.51 -13.72
C CYS A 9 41.33 8.59 -13.70
N TYR A 10 41.44 7.44 -13.04
CA TYR A 10 40.29 6.61 -12.70
C TYR A 10 39.59 7.33 -11.55
N ASP A 11 38.64 8.20 -11.90
CA ASP A 11 37.75 8.79 -10.92
C ASP A 11 36.97 7.64 -10.26
N GLY A 12 37.13 7.50 -8.95
CA GLY A 12 36.52 6.45 -8.13
C GLY A 12 35.03 6.69 -7.91
N GLY A 13 34.30 7.09 -8.95
CA GLY A 13 32.85 7.11 -8.97
C GLY A 13 32.34 5.70 -9.19
N PHE A 14 32.01 4.99 -8.12
CA PHE A 14 31.34 3.70 -8.20
C PHE A 14 29.91 3.92 -8.75
N HIS A 15 29.78 4.07 -10.06
CA HIS A 15 28.49 4.05 -10.74
C HIS A 15 27.93 2.63 -10.63
N ILE A 16 27.03 2.41 -9.66
CA ILE A 16 26.31 1.13 -9.43
C ILE A 16 25.68 0.58 -10.72
N GLY A 17 25.37 1.43 -11.70
CA GLY A 17 24.85 1.04 -13.01
C GLY A 17 25.86 0.36 -13.93
N ASP A 18 27.16 0.63 -13.81
CA ASP A 18 28.19 0.06 -14.69
C ASP A 18 28.67 -1.31 -14.22
N SER A 19 28.67 -1.56 -12.91
CA SER A 19 29.04 -2.86 -12.33
C SER A 19 27.89 -3.86 -12.34
N PHE A 20 26.64 -3.39 -12.33
CA PHE A 20 25.44 -4.24 -12.34
C PHE A 20 24.36 -3.65 -13.26
N PRO A 21 24.38 -3.98 -14.56
CA PRO A 21 23.33 -3.58 -15.51
C PRO A 21 21.94 -4.05 -15.05
N SER A 22 21.88 -5.18 -14.34
CA SER A 22 20.68 -5.70 -13.69
C SER A 22 20.23 -4.93 -12.47
N ALA A 23 20.92 -3.87 -12.02
CA ALA A 23 20.48 -2.94 -10.98
C ALA A 23 19.80 -1.69 -11.57
N THR A 24 19.72 -1.57 -12.91
CA THR A 24 19.05 -0.45 -13.58
C THR A 24 17.57 -0.35 -13.20
N TRP A 25 16.91 -1.47 -12.86
CA TRP A 25 15.55 -1.45 -12.32
C TRP A 25 15.46 -0.72 -10.99
N LEU A 26 16.51 -0.67 -10.16
CA LEU A 26 16.51 0.11 -8.91
C LEU A 26 16.37 1.60 -9.21
N GLN A 27 16.98 2.10 -10.29
CA GLN A 27 16.83 3.50 -10.72
C GLN A 27 15.38 3.78 -11.14
N HIS A 28 14.75 2.85 -11.86
CA HIS A 28 13.36 2.95 -12.29
C HIS A 28 12.40 2.86 -11.09
N VAL A 29 12.62 1.88 -10.20
CA VAL A 29 11.84 1.70 -8.97
C VAL A 29 12.00 2.90 -8.05
N THR A 30 13.19 3.52 -7.96
CA THR A 30 13.38 4.72 -7.12
C THR A 30 12.50 5.88 -7.57
N GLY A 31 12.30 6.07 -8.88
CA GLY A 31 11.35 7.06 -9.43
C GLY A 31 9.88 6.66 -9.31
N ILE A 32 9.57 5.35 -9.37
CA ILE A 32 8.19 4.83 -9.29
C ILE A 32 7.69 4.75 -7.84
N ARG A 33 8.57 4.51 -6.86
CA ARG A 33 8.26 4.44 -5.42
C ARG A 33 7.35 5.58 -4.94
N PRO A 34 7.68 6.87 -5.12
CA PRO A 34 6.82 7.96 -4.65
C PRO A 34 5.46 8.01 -5.36
N LYS A 35 5.39 7.59 -6.64
CA LYS A 35 4.12 7.50 -7.36
C LYS A 35 3.26 6.37 -6.81
N LEU A 36 3.87 5.22 -6.54
CA LEU A 36 3.21 4.06 -5.96
C LEU A 36 2.71 4.34 -4.54
N GLU A 37 3.52 5.02 -3.71
CA GLU A 37 3.12 5.44 -2.37
C GLU A 37 1.91 6.38 -2.39
N ARG A 38 1.88 7.33 -3.32
CA ARG A 38 0.71 8.21 -3.51
C ARG A 38 -0.55 7.43 -3.90
N LEU A 39 -0.42 6.44 -4.79
CA LEU A 39 -1.55 5.58 -5.17
C LEU A 39 -2.06 4.76 -3.98
N TYR A 40 -1.15 4.20 -3.18
CA TYR A 40 -1.53 3.49 -1.94
C TYR A 40 -2.25 4.42 -0.96
N GLN A 41 -1.76 5.64 -0.75
CA GLN A 41 -2.41 6.62 0.12
C GLN A 41 -3.80 7.01 -0.39
N GLN A 42 -3.95 7.21 -1.70
CA GLN A 42 -5.26 7.54 -2.29
C GLN A 42 -6.25 6.39 -2.15
N ALA A 43 -5.82 5.15 -2.41
CA ALA A 43 -6.65 3.97 -2.21
C ALA A 43 -7.06 3.81 -0.74
N ASP A 44 -6.11 4.03 0.19
CA ASP A 44 -6.37 3.98 1.62
C ASP A 44 -7.43 5.01 2.05
N GLN A 45 -7.32 6.25 1.56
CA GLN A 45 -8.28 7.32 1.84
C GLN A 45 -9.69 7.03 1.33
N ILE A 46 -9.81 6.53 0.10
CA ILE A 46 -11.11 6.15 -0.48
C ILE A 46 -11.77 5.09 0.40
N MET A 47 -10.99 4.12 0.83
CA MET A 47 -11.50 3.00 1.62
C MET A 47 -11.86 3.38 3.05
N GLU A 48 -11.07 4.25 3.68
CA GLU A 48 -11.45 4.85 4.97
C GLU A 48 -12.78 5.59 4.86
N GLY A 49 -13.01 6.32 3.77
CA GLY A 49 -14.27 6.97 3.47
C GLY A 49 -15.44 5.98 3.43
N ILE A 50 -15.31 4.93 2.61
CA ILE A 50 -16.33 3.87 2.50
C ILE A 50 -16.63 3.26 3.88
N ILE A 51 -15.60 2.80 4.61
CA ILE A 51 -15.80 2.18 5.93
C ILE A 51 -16.51 3.15 6.89
N ASN A 52 -16.17 4.44 6.84
CA ASN A 52 -16.78 5.44 7.71
C ASN A 52 -18.26 5.68 7.34
N GLU A 53 -18.58 5.80 6.05
CA GLU A 53 -19.96 5.94 5.57
C GLU A 53 -20.84 4.76 6.04
N HIS A 54 -20.34 3.53 5.92
CA HIS A 54 -21.04 2.34 6.41
C HIS A 54 -21.24 2.33 7.93
N LYS A 55 -20.22 2.77 8.70
CA LYS A 55 -20.33 2.89 10.16
C LYS A 55 -21.32 3.97 10.61
N GLU A 56 -21.34 5.10 9.94
CA GLU A 56 -22.28 6.19 10.21
C GLU A 56 -23.71 5.74 9.89
N ALA A 57 -23.93 5.13 8.73
CA ALA A 57 -25.21 4.55 8.34
C ALA A 57 -25.71 3.47 9.32
N ARG A 58 -24.79 2.69 9.92
CA ARG A 58 -25.11 1.71 10.97
C ARG A 58 -25.46 2.36 12.30
N SER A 59 -24.77 3.43 12.68
CA SER A 59 -24.99 4.13 13.95
C SER A 59 -26.34 4.87 13.99
N GLU A 60 -26.85 5.32 12.84
CA GLU A 60 -28.15 5.98 12.72
C GLU A 60 -29.34 5.00 12.72
N ALA A 61 -29.10 3.74 12.33
CA ALA A 61 -30.11 2.69 12.35
C ALA A 61 -30.07 1.93 13.69
N LYS A 62 -31.23 1.63 14.30
CA LYS A 62 -31.26 0.84 15.53
C LYS A 62 -30.65 -0.56 15.28
N ASP A 63 -29.55 -0.79 15.98
CA ASP A 63 -28.45 -1.76 15.80
C ASP A 63 -28.76 -3.25 15.54
N TYR A 64 -30.02 -3.67 15.49
CA TYR A 64 -30.38 -5.09 15.67
C TYR A 64 -31.14 -5.72 14.50
N GLU A 65 -31.62 -4.94 13.53
CA GLU A 65 -32.50 -5.45 12.46
C GLU A 65 -32.06 -5.06 11.04
N ARG A 66 -30.89 -4.46 10.87
CA ARG A 66 -30.38 -4.17 9.52
C ARG A 66 -29.74 -5.44 8.95
N GLU A 67 -30.38 -6.00 7.94
CA GLU A 67 -29.80 -7.04 7.09
C GLU A 67 -28.55 -6.46 6.42
N ALA A 68 -27.44 -7.22 6.39
CA ALA A 68 -26.20 -6.72 5.79
C ALA A 68 -26.43 -6.48 4.29
N GLU A 69 -26.30 -5.22 3.84
CA GLU A 69 -26.63 -4.84 2.48
C GLU A 69 -25.47 -5.14 1.52
N ASP A 70 -24.23 -5.17 2.03
CA ASP A 70 -23.05 -5.54 1.26
C ASP A 70 -21.96 -6.27 2.07
N LEU A 71 -20.88 -6.65 1.38
CA LEU A 71 -19.73 -7.35 1.98
C LEU A 71 -19.00 -6.48 3.02
N VAL A 72 -19.00 -5.16 2.87
CA VAL A 72 -18.33 -4.24 3.80
C VAL A 72 -19.11 -4.18 5.10
N ASP A 73 -20.45 -4.13 5.05
CA ASP A 73 -21.35 -4.20 6.20
C ASP A 73 -21.17 -5.52 6.97
N VAL A 74 -21.08 -6.65 6.24
CA VAL A 74 -20.79 -7.96 6.85
C VAL A 74 -19.47 -7.90 7.61
N LEU A 75 -18.39 -7.41 6.99
CA LEU A 75 -17.07 -7.36 7.62
C LEU A 75 -17.01 -6.41 8.82
N ILE A 76 -17.68 -5.26 8.75
CA ILE A 76 -17.76 -4.27 9.85
C ILE A 76 -18.51 -4.86 11.05
N GLN A 77 -19.50 -5.75 10.83
CA GLN A 77 -20.20 -6.43 11.92
C GLN A 77 -19.26 -7.21 12.85
N TYR A 78 -18.11 -7.68 12.33
CA TYR A 78 -17.09 -8.39 13.10
C TYR A 78 -16.01 -7.48 13.69
N GLU A 79 -16.06 -6.17 13.47
CA GLU A 79 -15.10 -5.22 14.04
C GLU A 79 -15.41 -4.90 15.51
N ASP A 80 -16.70 -4.82 15.86
CA ASP A 80 -17.15 -4.48 17.20
C ASP A 80 -17.48 -5.78 17.94
N GLY A 81 -16.53 -6.27 18.74
CA GLY A 81 -16.49 -7.60 19.39
C GLY A 81 -17.57 -7.88 20.43
N SER A 82 -18.80 -7.43 20.17
CA SER A 82 -19.92 -7.49 21.09
C SER A 82 -20.53 -8.88 21.24
N ASN A 83 -20.37 -9.83 20.29
CA ASN A 83 -20.94 -11.20 20.40
C ASN A 83 -20.32 -12.26 19.45
N GLN A 84 -19.02 -12.23 19.14
CA GLN A 84 -18.44 -13.15 18.13
C GLN A 84 -17.11 -13.78 18.56
N ASP A 85 -16.88 -15.01 18.09
CA ASP A 85 -15.69 -15.84 18.41
C ASP A 85 -14.37 -15.23 17.92
N PHE A 86 -14.43 -14.25 17.02
CA PHE A 86 -13.27 -13.52 16.51
C PHE A 86 -13.63 -12.06 16.24
N THR A 87 -12.62 -11.20 16.22
CA THR A 87 -12.74 -9.76 15.94
C THR A 87 -11.87 -9.42 14.73
N LEU A 88 -12.42 -8.66 13.78
CA LEU A 88 -11.67 -8.16 12.62
C LEU A 88 -11.12 -6.77 12.93
N THR A 89 -9.83 -6.53 12.68
CA THR A 89 -9.30 -5.17 12.66
C THR A 89 -9.58 -4.52 11.32
N ARG A 90 -9.61 -3.19 11.28
CA ARG A 90 -9.71 -2.42 10.03
C ARG A 90 -8.69 -2.85 8.98
N ASN A 91 -7.47 -3.18 9.38
CA ASN A 91 -6.45 -3.69 8.47
C ASN A 91 -6.80 -5.08 7.90
N ASN A 92 -7.47 -5.93 8.68
CA ASN A 92 -7.96 -7.22 8.17
C ASN A 92 -9.06 -7.01 7.12
N ILE A 93 -10.00 -6.09 7.39
CA ILE A 93 -11.07 -5.73 6.45
C ILE A 93 -10.46 -5.20 5.14
N LYS A 94 -9.49 -4.28 5.24
CA LYS A 94 -8.75 -3.76 4.08
C LYS A 94 -8.04 -4.87 3.30
N ALA A 95 -7.35 -5.78 3.99
CA ALA A 95 -6.63 -6.87 3.35
C ALA A 95 -7.55 -7.84 2.59
N ILE A 96 -8.72 -8.15 3.14
CA ILE A 96 -9.72 -9.03 2.50
C ILE A 96 -10.24 -8.41 1.20
N LEU A 97 -10.48 -7.10 1.21
CA LEU A 97 -11.03 -6.37 0.06
C LEU A 97 -10.00 -6.12 -1.05
N TYR A 98 -8.72 -5.93 -0.73
CA TYR A 98 -7.66 -5.78 -1.72
C TYR A 98 -7.14 -7.11 -2.28
N GLY A 99 -7.25 -8.20 -1.51
CA GLY A 99 -6.53 -9.44 -1.78
C GLY A 99 -5.03 -9.26 -1.51
N SER A 100 -4.44 -10.18 -0.74
CA SER A 100 -3.00 -10.17 -0.40
C SER A 100 -2.07 -10.04 -1.60
#